data_AF-A0A7W5ZSK1-F1
#
_entry.id   AF-A0A7W5ZSK1-F1
#
_cell.length_a   1.000
_cell.length_b   1.000
_cell.length_c   1.000
_cell.angle_alpha   90.00
_cell.angle_beta   90.00
_cell.angle_gamma   90.00
#
_symmetry.space_group_name_H-M   'P 1'
#
loop_
_entity.id
_entity.type
_entity.pdbx_description
1 polymer ?
#
loop_
_entity_poly.entity_id
_entity_poly.type
_entity_poly.pdbx_seq_one_letter_code
_entity_poly.pdbx_strand_id
1 'polypeptide(L)'
;MNSTDLDFFELYLTDFLQSDFPELLRKLSSSEIKTLLTVRASNATTAFENARREGLTVMAAQEVAIHSLVKGLDFSIYNFLHDTLEKEFKQIFETLTQQQRLVPILLSFCAPLNDFILQYEIDDTPTKQIRYSLIVNTLSQALAKVV
;
A
#
# COMPACT_ATOMS: atom_id res chain seq x y z
N MET A 1 -29.25 2.09 -2.04
CA MET A 1 -28.02 1.63 -1.38
C MET A 1 -28.21 0.19 -0.95
N ASN A 2 -27.59 -0.73 -1.66
CA ASN A 2 -27.50 -2.13 -1.25
C ASN A 2 -26.45 -2.22 -0.13
N SER A 3 -26.85 -2.57 1.09
CA SER A 3 -25.91 -2.69 2.22
C SER A 3 -24.79 -3.70 1.95
N THR A 4 -25.06 -4.74 1.15
CA THR A 4 -24.10 -5.79 0.80
C THR A 4 -22.89 -5.29 0.03
N ASP A 5 -23.07 -4.29 -0.84
CA ASP A 5 -21.98 -3.77 -1.67
C ASP A 5 -21.06 -2.86 -0.84
N LEU A 6 -21.64 -2.06 0.07
CA LEU A 6 -20.89 -1.27 1.04
C LEU A 6 -20.05 -2.18 1.95
N ASP A 7 -20.65 -3.24 2.48
CA ASP A 7 -19.95 -4.22 3.33
C ASP A 7 -18.80 -4.91 2.58
N PHE A 8 -19.00 -5.24 1.30
CA PHE A 8 -17.94 -5.83 0.46
C PHE A 8 -16.77 -4.86 0.24
N PHE A 9 -17.05 -3.61 -0.14
CA PHE A 9 -15.98 -2.65 -0.44
C PHE A 9 -15.24 -2.19 0.82
N GLU A 10 -15.92 -2.08 1.97
CA GLU A 10 -15.25 -1.81 3.25
C GLU A 10 -14.30 -2.97 3.63
N LEU A 11 -14.75 -4.22 3.49
CA LEU A 11 -13.91 -5.40 3.77
C LEU A 11 -12.71 -5.46 2.83
N TYR A 12 -12.93 -5.31 1.52
CA TYR A 12 -11.86 -5.31 0.52
C TYR A 12 -10.82 -4.24 0.84
N LEU A 13 -11.25 -3.01 1.12
CA LEU A 13 -10.33 -1.91 1.39
C LEU A 13 -9.60 -2.11 2.73
N THR A 14 -10.25 -2.73 3.72
CA THR A 14 -9.62 -3.07 4.99
C THR A 14 -8.47 -4.06 4.77
N ASP A 15 -8.72 -5.16 4.06
CA ASP A 15 -7.71 -6.18 3.78
C ASP A 15 -6.57 -5.60 2.94
N PHE A 16 -6.89 -4.83 1.91
CA PHE A 16 -5.92 -4.13 1.06
C PHE A 16 -5.01 -3.19 1.87
N LEU A 17 -5.58 -2.36 2.75
CA LEU A 17 -4.78 -1.44 3.55
C LEU A 17 -3.93 -2.16 4.60
N GLN A 18 -4.41 -3.27 5.16
CA GLN A 18 -3.65 -4.06 6.13
C GLN A 18 -2.47 -4.80 5.48
N SER A 19 -2.67 -5.32 4.26
CA SER A 19 -1.63 -6.03 3.51
C SER A 19 -0.61 -5.07 2.92
N ASP A 20 -1.09 -4.06 2.19
CA ASP A 20 -0.24 -3.27 1.29
C ASP A 20 0.11 -1.89 1.84
N PHE A 21 -0.70 -1.31 2.73
CA PHE A 21 -0.48 0.04 3.27
C PHE A 21 -0.47 0.13 4.80
N PRO A 22 0.18 -0.79 5.54
CA PRO A 22 0.19 -0.76 7.00
C PRO A 22 0.87 0.51 7.55
N GLU A 23 1.75 1.17 6.79
CA GLU A 23 2.34 2.45 7.13
C GLU A 23 1.35 3.62 7.08
N LEU A 24 0.34 3.56 6.21
CA LEU A 24 -0.75 4.55 6.17
C LEU A 24 -1.62 4.39 7.42
N LEU A 25 -1.99 3.16 7.76
CA LEU A 25 -2.81 2.87 8.93
C LEU A 25 -2.14 3.35 10.24
N ARG A 26 -0.81 3.28 10.35
CA ARG A 26 -0.09 3.80 11.53
C ARG A 26 -0.08 5.31 11.65
N LYS A 27 -0.27 6.04 10.56
CA LYS A 27 -0.30 7.52 10.55
C LYS A 27 -1.66 8.07 10.94
N LEU A 28 -2.72 7.26 10.79
CA LEU A 28 -4.10 7.66 10.99
C LEU A 28 -4.61 7.23 12.37
N SER A 29 -5.45 8.06 12.98
CA SER A 29 -6.25 7.68 14.14
C SER A 29 -7.36 6.70 13.75
N SER A 30 -7.92 5.97 14.71
CA SER A 30 -9.03 5.04 14.47
C SER A 30 -10.25 5.70 13.83
N SER A 31 -10.52 6.98 14.15
CA SER A 31 -11.60 7.76 13.54
C SER A 31 -11.30 8.13 12.09
N GLU A 32 -10.06 8.44 11.76
CA GLU A 32 -9.64 8.74 10.38
C GLU A 32 -9.67 7.48 9.52
N ILE A 33 -9.23 6.34 10.05
CA ILE A 33 -9.33 5.04 9.37
C ILE A 33 -10.79 4.71 9.08
N LYS A 34 -11.67 4.82 10.08
CA LYS A 34 -13.11 4.58 9.89
C LYS A 34 -13.70 5.49 8.83
N THR A 35 -13.35 6.79 8.86
CA THR A 35 -13.82 7.75 7.87
C THR A 35 -13.32 7.42 6.48
N LEU A 36 -12.04 7.05 6.34
CA LEU A 36 -11.43 6.64 5.07
C LEU A 36 -12.18 5.44 4.46
N LEU A 37 -12.40 4.39 5.26
CA LEU A 37 -13.06 3.16 4.83
C LEU A 37 -14.49 3.45 4.35
N THR A 38 -15.30 4.09 5.20
CA THR A 38 -16.71 4.36 4.89
C THR A 38 -16.89 5.30 3.70
N VAL A 39 -16.08 6.37 3.60
CA VAL A 39 -16.18 7.31 2.47
C VAL A 39 -15.79 6.62 1.17
N ARG A 40 -14.70 5.87 1.14
CA ARG A 40 -14.24 5.20 -0.09
C ARG A 40 -15.16 4.06 -0.51
N ALA A 41 -15.67 3.26 0.42
CA ALA A 41 -16.63 2.20 0.13
C ALA A 41 -17.96 2.76 -0.40
N SER A 42 -18.45 3.87 0.17
CA SER A 42 -19.65 4.56 -0.34
C SER A 42 -19.44 5.11 -1.75
N ASN A 43 -18.27 5.69 -2.04
CA ASN A 43 -17.93 6.15 -3.38
C ASN A 43 -17.85 4.99 -4.38
N ALA A 44 -17.22 3.87 -3.99
CA ALA A 44 -17.14 2.67 -4.82
C ALA A 44 -18.53 2.07 -5.11
N THR A 45 -19.41 2.02 -4.10
CA THR A 45 -20.80 1.60 -4.26
C THR A 45 -21.54 2.48 -5.26
N THR A 46 -21.37 3.81 -5.15
CA THR A 46 -21.97 4.76 -6.09
C THR A 46 -21.43 4.56 -7.51
N ALA A 47 -20.13 4.33 -7.66
CA ALA A 47 -19.49 4.06 -8.95
C ALA A 47 -20.01 2.76 -9.57
N PHE A 48 -20.17 1.70 -8.77
CA PHE A 48 -20.77 0.44 -9.19
C PHE A 48 -22.22 0.64 -9.68
N GLU A 49 -23.06 1.28 -8.88
CA GLU A 49 -24.47 1.53 -9.21
C GLU A 49 -24.60 2.37 -10.50
N ASN A 50 -23.74 3.36 -10.70
CA ASN A 50 -23.71 4.17 -11.91
C ASN A 50 -23.29 3.35 -13.14
N ALA A 51 -22.21 2.59 -13.04
CA ALA A 51 -21.77 1.69 -14.12
C ALA A 51 -22.86 0.67 -14.49
N ARG A 52 -23.56 0.09 -13.51
CA ARG A 52 -24.70 -0.81 -13.75
C ARG A 52 -25.84 -0.11 -14.48
N ARG A 53 -26.13 1.14 -14.14
CA ARG A 53 -27.16 1.96 -14.81
C ARG A 53 -26.80 2.30 -16.25
N GLU A 54 -25.51 2.43 -16.55
CA GLU A 54 -24.96 2.64 -17.90
C GLU A 54 -24.93 1.35 -18.74
N GLY A 55 -25.37 0.21 -18.19
CA GLY A 55 -25.48 -1.05 -18.91
C GLY A 55 -24.24 -1.93 -18.84
N LEU A 56 -23.24 -1.58 -18.02
CA LEU A 56 -22.06 -2.43 -17.81
C LEU A 56 -22.45 -3.75 -17.14
N THR A 57 -21.70 -4.80 -17.47
CA THR A 57 -21.79 -6.09 -16.78
C THR A 57 -21.41 -5.92 -15.30
N VAL A 58 -21.81 -6.88 -14.45
CA VAL A 58 -21.44 -6.85 -13.03
C VAL A 58 -19.92 -6.79 -12.86
N MET A 59 -19.17 -7.57 -13.67
CA MET A 59 -17.71 -7.59 -13.63
C MET A 59 -17.09 -6.24 -14.00
N ALA A 60 -17.54 -5.63 -15.11
CA ALA A 60 -17.03 -4.32 -15.53
C ALA A 60 -17.39 -3.20 -14.53
N ALA A 61 -18.59 -3.24 -13.95
CA ALA A 61 -18.98 -2.30 -12.89
C ALA A 61 -18.13 -2.49 -11.62
N GLN A 62 -17.76 -3.72 -11.29
CA GLN A 62 -16.89 -4.04 -10.17
C GLN A 62 -15.48 -3.47 -10.38
N GLU A 63 -14.93 -3.58 -11.60
CA GLU A 63 -13.62 -3.00 -11.93
C GLU A 63 -13.63 -1.47 -11.76
N VAL A 64 -14.68 -0.79 -12.21
CA VAL A 64 -14.84 0.66 -12.02
C VAL A 64 -14.92 1.03 -10.54
N ALA A 65 -15.67 0.25 -9.76
CA ALA A 65 -15.81 0.45 -8.32
C ALA A 65 -14.49 0.25 -7.56
N ILE A 66 -13.76 -0.84 -7.85
CA ILE A 66 -12.44 -1.12 -7.26
C ILE A 66 -11.46 -0.01 -7.64
N HIS A 67 -11.43 0.44 -8.90
CA HIS A 67 -10.57 1.55 -9.32
C HIS A 67 -10.88 2.84 -8.54
N SER A 68 -12.15 3.13 -8.29
CA SER A 68 -12.55 4.25 -7.42
C SER A 68 -12.15 4.01 -5.96
N LEU A 69 -12.20 2.77 -5.47
CA LEU A 69 -11.97 2.40 -4.08
C LEU A 69 -10.50 2.60 -3.68
N VAL A 70 -9.57 2.16 -4.54
CA VAL A 70 -8.11 2.24 -4.28
C VAL A 70 -7.45 3.47 -4.91
N LYS A 71 -8.24 4.42 -5.43
CA LYS A 71 -7.70 5.61 -6.10
C LYS A 71 -6.70 6.37 -5.22
N GLY A 72 -5.50 6.58 -5.75
CA GLY A 72 -4.39 7.25 -5.06
C GLY A 72 -3.64 6.35 -4.07
N LEU A 73 -3.87 5.04 -4.12
CA LEU A 73 -3.13 4.00 -3.40
C LEU A 73 -2.35 3.13 -4.39
N ASP A 74 -1.69 3.80 -5.35
CA ASP A 74 -1.01 3.13 -6.45
C ASP A 74 0.38 2.63 -6.05
N PHE A 75 1.04 3.32 -5.12
CA PHE A 75 2.40 3.02 -4.69
C PHE A 75 2.52 2.98 -3.18
N SER A 76 2.95 1.83 -2.65
CA SER A 76 3.18 1.59 -1.23
C SER A 76 4.68 1.63 -0.90
N ILE A 77 5.02 2.40 0.14
CA ILE A 77 6.38 2.44 0.66
C ILE A 77 6.71 1.13 1.34
N TYR A 78 5.74 0.55 2.05
CA TYR A 78 5.89 -0.74 2.70
C TYR A 78 6.18 -1.86 1.70
N ASN A 79 5.41 -1.98 0.61
CA ASN A 79 5.62 -3.01 -0.40
C ASN A 79 6.96 -2.80 -1.12
N PHE A 80 7.31 -1.56 -1.48
CA PHE A 80 8.61 -1.27 -2.06
C PHE A 80 9.77 -1.73 -1.16
N LEU A 81 9.69 -1.46 0.14
CA LEU A 81 10.70 -1.87 1.10
C LEU A 81 10.72 -3.39 1.31
N HIS A 82 9.55 -4.02 1.36
CA HIS A 82 9.40 -5.46 1.44
C HIS A 82 10.12 -6.14 0.27
N ASP A 83 9.78 -5.76 -0.96
CA ASP A 83 10.35 -6.32 -2.20
C ASP A 83 11.85 -6.05 -2.31
N THR A 84 12.28 -4.84 -1.93
CA THR A 84 13.71 -4.48 -1.92
C THR A 84 14.48 -5.34 -0.91
N LEU A 85 13.91 -5.60 0.27
CA LEU A 85 14.55 -6.43 1.28
C LEU A 85 14.63 -7.89 0.85
N GLU A 86 13.56 -8.43 0.26
CA GLU A 86 13.54 -9.78 -0.28
C GLU A 86 14.58 -9.96 -1.40
N LYS A 87 14.65 -8.99 -2.31
CA LYS A 87 15.54 -9.04 -3.48
C LYS A 87 17.01 -8.82 -3.14
N GLU A 88 17.32 -7.76 -2.41
CA GLU A 88 18.71 -7.30 -2.19
C GLU A 88 19.32 -7.87 -0.90
N PHE A 89 18.48 -8.30 0.06
CA PHE A 89 18.91 -8.74 1.39
C PHE A 89 18.24 -10.06 1.82
N LYS A 90 18.10 -11.01 0.89
CA LYS A 90 17.38 -12.28 1.08
C LYS A 90 17.63 -12.99 2.42
N GLN A 91 18.89 -13.11 2.83
CA GLN A 91 19.23 -13.78 4.10
C GLN A 91 18.69 -13.04 5.33
N ILE A 92 18.72 -11.70 5.31
CA ILE A 92 18.14 -10.85 6.37
C ILE A 92 16.62 -10.98 6.33
N PHE A 93 16.02 -10.90 5.14
CA PHE A 93 14.58 -11.07 4.94
C PHE A 93 14.07 -12.39 5.55
N GLU A 94 14.68 -13.52 5.20
CA GLU A 94 14.34 -14.85 5.72
C GLU A 94 14.48 -14.90 7.25
N THR A 95 15.57 -14.33 7.79
CA THR A 95 15.83 -14.28 9.24
C THR A 95 14.75 -13.48 9.97
N LEU A 96 14.40 -12.29 9.47
CA LEU A 96 13.39 -11.43 10.09
C LEU A 96 11.98 -12.03 10.00
N THR A 97 11.68 -12.73 8.91
CA THR A 97 10.42 -13.47 8.72
C THR A 97 10.30 -14.59 9.74
N GLN A 98 11.34 -15.42 9.90
CA GLN A 98 11.36 -16.50 10.90
C GLN A 98 11.22 -15.97 12.34
N GLN A 99 11.80 -14.81 12.62
CA GLN A 99 11.70 -14.16 13.92
C GLN A 99 10.39 -13.38 14.12
N GLN A 100 9.50 -13.31 13.11
CA GLN A 100 8.28 -12.49 13.14
C GLN A 100 8.55 -11.00 13.40
N ARG A 101 9.74 -10.51 13.00
CA ARG A 101 10.19 -9.12 13.17
C ARG A 101 10.17 -8.32 11.87
N LEU A 102 9.87 -8.95 10.74
CA LEU A 102 9.87 -8.30 9.42
C LEU A 102 8.97 -7.05 9.38
N VAL A 103 7.67 -7.23 9.68
CA VAL A 103 6.67 -6.15 9.65
C VAL A 103 7.07 -4.96 10.52
N PRO A 104 7.35 -5.10 11.84
CA PRO A 104 7.71 -3.95 12.66
C PRO A 104 9.01 -3.26 12.23
N ILE A 105 9.98 -4.00 11.68
CA ILE A 105 11.23 -3.43 11.17
C ILE A 105 10.97 -2.63 9.88
N LEU A 106 10.26 -3.19 8.90
CA LEU A 106 9.90 -2.47 7.67
C LEU A 106 9.15 -1.18 7.98
N LEU A 107 8.15 -1.25 8.87
CA LEU A 107 7.38 -0.08 9.31
C LEU A 107 8.24 1.00 9.98
N SER A 108 9.32 0.61 10.66
CA SER A 108 10.25 1.58 11.25
C SER A 108 11.05 2.35 10.18
N PHE A 109 11.19 1.80 8.97
CA PHE A 109 11.89 2.42 7.86
C PHE A 109 10.98 3.19 6.90
N CYS A 110 9.67 2.92 6.88
CA CYS A 110 8.73 3.61 6.00
C CYS A 110 8.77 5.14 6.16
N ALA A 111 8.78 5.67 7.38
CA ALA A 111 8.79 7.12 7.62
C ALA A 111 10.15 7.77 7.23
N PRO A 112 11.30 7.28 7.71
CA PRO A 112 12.61 7.85 7.37
C PRO A 112 12.96 7.80 5.88
N LEU A 113 12.47 6.79 5.15
CA LEU A 113 12.77 6.61 3.72
C LEU A 113 11.69 7.13 2.78
N ASN A 114 10.56 7.62 3.31
CA ASN A 114 9.40 8.05 2.54
C ASN A 114 9.79 8.96 1.37
N ASP A 115 10.49 10.06 1.65
CA ASP A 115 10.79 11.07 0.64
C ASP A 115 11.79 10.58 -0.40
N PHE A 116 12.75 9.73 0.00
CA PHE A 116 13.71 9.12 -0.91
C PHE A 116 13.02 8.16 -1.88
N ILE A 117 12.12 7.32 -1.37
CA ILE A 117 11.40 6.32 -2.16
C ILE A 117 10.38 7.00 -3.06
N LEU A 118 9.65 8.02 -2.60
CA LEU A 118 8.75 8.79 -3.46
C LEU A 118 9.50 9.50 -4.60
N GLN A 119 10.69 10.03 -4.33
CA GLN A 119 11.55 10.59 -5.38
C GLN A 119 12.06 9.53 -6.37
N TYR A 120 12.26 8.28 -5.93
CA TYR A 120 12.58 7.17 -6.82
C TYR A 120 11.40 6.81 -7.71
N GLU A 121 10.19 6.77 -7.16
CA GLU A 121 8.99 6.38 -7.89
C GLU A 121 8.73 7.31 -9.07
N ILE A 122 8.75 8.63 -8.83
CA ILE A 122 8.50 9.66 -9.85
C ILE A 122 9.68 9.93 -10.79
N ASP A 123 10.85 9.31 -10.58
CA ASP A 123 12.01 9.52 -11.45
C ASP A 123 11.92 8.64 -12.68
N ASP A 124 11.63 9.23 -13.84
CA ASP A 124 11.60 8.55 -15.14
C ASP A 124 12.86 8.82 -15.97
N THR A 125 13.90 9.37 -15.35
CA THR A 125 15.16 9.67 -16.02
C THR A 125 16.17 8.52 -15.84
N PRO A 126 17.31 8.54 -16.55
CA PRO A 126 18.39 7.59 -16.31
C PRO A 126 18.95 7.59 -14.87
N THR A 127 18.64 8.59 -14.03
CA THR A 127 19.09 8.63 -12.63
C THR A 127 18.29 7.72 -11.70
N LYS A 128 17.18 7.12 -12.15
CA LYS A 128 16.34 6.22 -11.34
C LYS A 128 17.14 5.07 -10.70
N GLN A 129 18.08 4.49 -11.46
CA GLN A 129 18.99 3.45 -10.97
C GLN A 129 19.93 3.95 -9.85
N ILE A 130 20.40 5.20 -9.96
CA ILE A 130 21.23 5.82 -8.91
C ILE A 130 20.41 5.99 -7.64
N ARG A 131 19.17 6.48 -7.74
CA ARG A 131 18.26 6.61 -6.59
C ARG A 131 17.99 5.27 -5.91
N TYR A 132 17.74 4.22 -6.71
CA TYR A 132 17.57 2.87 -6.18
C TYR A 132 18.79 2.41 -5.38
N SER A 133 20.00 2.56 -5.96
CA SER A 133 21.25 2.18 -5.29
C SER A 133 21.48 2.93 -3.98
N LEU A 134 21.09 4.21 -3.91
CA LEU A 134 21.15 5.00 -2.68
C LEU A 134 20.20 4.46 -1.62
N ILE A 135 18.96 4.12 -1.99
CA ILE A 135 17.99 3.53 -1.07
C ILE A 135 18.50 2.19 -0.52
N VAL A 136 19.02 1.31 -1.38
CA VAL A 136 19.61 0.03 -0.98
C VAL A 136 20.78 0.22 -0.02
N ASN A 137 21.68 1.16 -0.30
CA ASN A 137 22.80 1.46 0.59
C ASN A 137 22.32 2.01 1.95
N THR A 138 21.35 2.93 1.96
CA THR A 138 20.76 3.45 3.19
C THR A 138 20.09 2.34 4.01
N LEU A 139 19.36 1.43 3.35
CA LEU A 139 18.78 0.26 4.00
C LEU A 139 19.85 -0.65 4.61
N SER A 140 20.93 -0.93 3.87
CA SER A 140 22.04 -1.73 4.40
C SER A 140 22.61 -1.14 5.70
N GLN A 141 22.81 0.19 5.74
CA GLN A 141 23.33 0.88 6.92
C GLN A 141 22.33 0.88 8.09
N ALA A 142 21.03 0.96 7.80
CA ALA A 142 19.98 0.91 8.80
C ALA A 142 19.83 -0.50 9.39
N LEU A 143 19.85 -1.53 8.55
CA LEU A 143 19.76 -2.94 8.95
C LEU A 143 20.94 -3.35 9.84
N ALA A 144 22.15 -2.88 9.56
CA ALA A 144 23.34 -3.13 10.38
C ALA A 144 23.24 -2.58 11.82
N LYS A 145 22.26 -1.72 12.12
CA LYS A 145 22.00 -1.20 13.48
C LYS A 145 20.90 -1.95 14.22
N VAL A 146 20.11 -2.77 13.51
CA VAL A 146 18.86 -3.38 14.00
C VAL A 146 18.96 -4.90 14.09
N VAL A 147 19.80 -5.50 13.23
CA VAL A 147 20.15 -6.92 13.18
C VAL A 147 21.47 -7.15 13.91
#